data_AF-A0AAW1VGI4-F1
#
_entry.id   AF-A0AAW1VGI4-F1
#
_cell.length_a   1.000
_cell.length_b   1.000
_cell.length_c   1.000
_cell.angle_alpha   90.00
_cell.angle_beta   90.00
_cell.angle_gamma   90.00
#
_symmetry.space_group_name_H-M   'P 1'
#
loop_
_entity.id
_entity.type
_entity.pdbx_description
1 polymer ?
#
loop_
_entity_poly.entity_id
_entity_poly.type
_entity_poly.pdbx_seq_one_letter_code
_entity_poly.pdbx_strand_id
1 'polypeptide(L)'
;MDLIGCINKPDEFVVGGTASAQLYGMCESVWEPNLGPDDLFETTSQALMNAFDRDAISGWGAVVYIIEKDKVTIKDLKTRMD
;
A
#
# COMPACT_ATOMS: atom_id res chain seq x y z
N MET A 1 -9.53 6.31 8.30
CA MET A 1 -10.80 6.82 8.87
C MET A 1 -11.84 5.75 8.61
N ASP A 2 -12.69 5.44 9.58
CA ASP A 2 -13.80 4.50 9.34
C ASP A 2 -14.98 5.19 8.63
N LEU A 3 -16.05 4.45 8.35
CA LEU A 3 -17.20 4.97 7.62
C LEU A 3 -18.01 6.04 8.39
N ILE A 4 -17.81 6.18 9.70
CA ILE A 4 -18.51 7.15 10.56
C ILE A 4 -17.59 8.27 11.07
N GLY A 5 -16.34 8.34 10.60
CA GLY A 5 -15.43 9.45 10.86
C GLY A 5 -14.41 9.21 11.98
N CYS A 6 -14.27 7.99 12.51
CA CYS A 6 -13.22 7.69 13.48
C CYS A 6 -11.85 7.79 12.80
N ILE A 7 -11.00 8.67 13.33
CA ILE A 7 -9.68 8.97 12.78
C ILE A 7 -8.65 8.01 13.39
N ASN A 8 -7.88 7.33 12.55
CA ASN A 8 -6.67 6.60 12.94
C ASN A 8 -5.44 7.32 12.34
N LYS A 9 -4.46 7.66 13.18
CA LYS A 9 -3.23 8.40 12.81
C LYS A 9 -1.99 7.70 13.41
N PRO A 10 -1.59 6.54 12.86
CA PRO A 10 -0.31 5.93 13.20
C PRO A 10 0.83 6.68 12.52
N ASP A 11 2.04 6.56 13.06
CA ASP A 11 3.27 7.14 12.49
C ASP A 11 3.82 6.32 11.30
N GLU A 12 3.33 5.09 11.13
CA GLU A 12 3.87 4.10 10.21
C GLU A 12 3.06 4.04 8.90
N PHE A 13 1.96 3.28 8.89
CA PHE A 13 1.12 3.09 7.71
C PHE A 13 -0.37 2.99 8.07
N VAL A 14 -1.22 3.25 7.07
CA VAL A 14 -2.67 3.04 7.14
C VAL A 14 -3.12 2.24 5.93
N VAL A 15 -4.09 1.35 6.12
CA VAL A 15 -4.66 0.51 5.05
C VAL A 15 -6.17 0.63 5.03
N GLY A 16 -6.79 0.31 3.90
CA GLY A 16 -8.23 0.36 3.71
C GLY A 16 -8.65 -0.43 2.47
N GLY A 17 -9.95 -0.70 2.35
CA GLY A 17 -10.51 -1.51 1.27
C GLY A 17 -10.73 -2.98 1.67
N THR A 18 -11.07 -3.80 0.69
CA THR A 18 -11.50 -5.19 0.87
C THR A 18 -10.34 -6.11 1.27
N ALA A 19 -9.14 -5.85 0.74
CA ALA A 19 -7.91 -6.55 1.12
C ALA A 19 -7.22 -6.00 2.38
N SER A 20 -7.90 -5.19 3.21
CA SER A 20 -7.28 -4.51 4.36
C SER A 20 -6.67 -5.46 5.39
N ALA A 21 -7.30 -6.62 5.65
CA ALA A 21 -6.77 -7.61 6.58
C ALA A 21 -5.43 -8.21 6.09
N GLN A 22 -5.33 -8.48 4.78
CA GLN A 22 -4.13 -8.97 4.12
C GLN A 22 -3.05 -7.87 4.10
N LEU A 23 -3.44 -6.63 3.81
CA LEU A 23 -2.53 -5.48 3.79
C LEU A 23 -1.90 -5.21 5.16
N TYR A 24 -2.64 -5.34 6.25
CA TYR A 24 -2.07 -5.25 7.60
C TYR A 24 -0.93 -6.26 7.77
N GLY A 25 -1.18 -7.54 7.47
CA GLY A 25 -0.15 -8.57 7.60
C GLY A 25 1.07 -8.32 6.71
N MET A 26 0.84 -7.84 5.48
CA MET A 26 1.94 -7.52 4.56
C MET A 26 2.75 -6.32 5.04
N CYS A 27 2.11 -5.20 5.34
CA CYS A 27 2.79 -3.98 5.76
C CYS A 27 3.62 -4.21 7.05
N GLU A 28 3.07 -4.91 8.04
CA GLU A 28 3.81 -5.27 9.27
C GLU A 28 5.08 -6.10 8.98
N SER A 29 5.10 -6.86 7.89
CA SER A 29 6.22 -7.74 7.56
C SER A 29 7.33 -7.07 6.76
N VAL A 30 7.02 -6.02 5.99
CA VAL A 30 7.97 -5.39 5.05
C VAL A 30 8.28 -3.92 5.36
N TRP A 31 7.50 -3.27 6.23
CA TRP A 31 7.71 -1.87 6.57
C TRP A 31 8.84 -1.73 7.61
N GLU A 32 9.65 -0.71 7.41
CA GLU A 32 10.68 -0.27 8.35
C GLU A 32 10.66 1.27 8.46
N PRO A 33 11.06 1.84 9.60
CA PRO A 33 11.15 3.28 9.74
C PRO A 33 12.26 3.89 8.87
N ASN A 34 12.03 5.09 8.35
CA ASN A 34 12.99 5.89 7.56
C ASN A 34 13.41 5.30 6.20
N LEU A 35 12.53 4.55 5.54
CA LEU A 35 12.74 4.13 4.15
C LEU A 35 12.91 5.33 3.21
N GLY A 36 13.88 5.24 2.29
CA GLY A 36 14.02 6.21 1.21
C GLY A 36 12.86 6.09 0.20
N PRO A 37 12.72 7.05 -0.74
CA PRO A 37 11.62 7.04 -1.72
C PRO A 37 11.54 5.77 -2.57
N ASP A 38 12.69 5.26 -3.02
CA ASP A 38 12.75 4.04 -3.83
C ASP A 38 12.48 2.78 -2.99
N ASP A 39 13.02 2.71 -1.78
CA ASP A 39 12.75 1.58 -0.88
C ASP A 39 11.28 1.55 -0.45
N LEU A 40 10.70 2.72 -0.15
CA LEU A 40 9.28 2.86 0.18
C LEU A 40 8.39 2.46 -1.00
N PHE A 41 8.80 2.77 -2.23
CA PHE A 41 8.13 2.31 -3.44
C PHE A 41 8.14 0.78 -3.53
N GLU A 42 9.29 0.14 -3.33
CA GLU A 42 9.39 -1.32 -3.36
C GLU A 42 8.56 -1.97 -2.24
N THR A 43 8.68 -1.48 -1.00
CA THR A 43 7.91 -1.94 0.16
C THR A 43 6.41 -1.84 -0.09
N THR A 44 5.93 -0.69 -0.58
CA THR A 44 4.50 -0.46 -0.87
C THR A 44 4.02 -1.36 -2.01
N SER A 45 4.83 -1.50 -3.06
CA SER A 45 4.50 -2.32 -4.23
C SER A 45 4.37 -3.79 -3.86
N GLN A 46 5.31 -4.31 -3.07
CA GLN A 46 5.27 -5.69 -2.58
C GLN A 46 4.09 -5.92 -1.64
N ALA A 47 3.81 -4.98 -0.71
CA ALA A 47 2.68 -5.11 0.19
C ALA A 47 1.34 -5.17 -0.55
N LEU A 48 1.14 -4.27 -1.52
CA LEU A 48 -0.07 -4.23 -2.35
C LEU A 48 -0.23 -5.52 -3.16
N MET A 49 0.78 -5.89 -3.95
CA MET A 49 0.69 -7.03 -4.86
C MET A 49 0.41 -8.33 -4.12
N ASN A 50 1.09 -8.59 -3.01
CA ASN A 50 0.87 -9.82 -2.25
C ASN A 50 -0.49 -9.83 -1.52
N ALA A 51 -1.00 -8.66 -1.11
CA ALA A 51 -2.27 -8.57 -0.40
C ALA A 51 -3.46 -8.78 -1.33
N PHE A 52 -3.54 -8.06 -2.45
CA PHE A 52 -4.68 -8.22 -3.36
C PHE A 52 -4.63 -9.54 -4.14
N ASP A 53 -3.46 -10.17 -4.34
CA ASP A 53 -3.36 -11.52 -4.90
C ASP A 53 -4.02 -12.61 -4.01
N ARG A 54 -4.55 -12.20 -2.84
CA ARG A 54 -5.29 -13.01 -1.87
C ARG A 54 -6.71 -12.46 -1.61
N ASP A 55 -7.18 -11.51 -2.41
CA ASP A 55 -8.52 -10.95 -2.33
C ASP A 55 -9.20 -10.99 -3.71
N ALA A 56 -10.32 -11.70 -3.84
CA ALA A 56 -10.97 -11.94 -5.14
C ALA A 56 -11.63 -10.69 -5.76
N ILE A 57 -11.70 -9.58 -5.01
CA ILE A 57 -12.35 -8.33 -5.43
C ILE A 57 -11.39 -7.13 -5.45
N SER A 58 -10.09 -7.38 -5.29
CA SER A 58 -9.01 -6.40 -5.48
C SER A 58 -7.99 -6.93 -6.47
N GLY A 59 -7.31 -6.05 -7.21
CA GLY A 59 -6.26 -6.43 -8.16
C GLY A 59 -6.39 -5.67 -9.48
N TRP A 60 -6.02 -6.32 -10.59
CA TRP A 60 -6.04 -5.74 -11.94
C TRP A 60 -5.17 -4.48 -12.12
N GLY A 61 -4.01 -4.50 -11.46
CA GLY A 61 -3.05 -3.41 -11.45
C GLY A 61 -3.07 -2.64 -10.14
N ALA A 62 -2.09 -1.76 -10.00
CA ALA A 62 -2.05 -0.79 -8.93
C ALA A 62 -1.29 0.44 -9.40
N VAL A 63 -1.60 1.60 -8.81
CA VAL A 63 -0.88 2.85 -9.06
C VAL A 63 -0.27 3.30 -7.74
N VAL A 64 1.05 3.46 -7.72
CA VAL A 64 1.78 3.91 -6.53
C VAL A 64 2.20 5.36 -6.73
N TYR A 65 1.87 6.18 -5.74
CA TYR A 65 2.24 7.59 -5.66
C TYR A 65 3.24 7.76 -4.53
N ILE A 66 4.47 8.16 -4.87
CA ILE A 66 5.50 8.52 -3.90
C ILE A 66 5.58 10.04 -3.85
N ILE A 67 5.31 10.60 -2.66
CA ILE A 67 5.20 12.04 -2.44
C ILE A 67 6.43 12.49 -1.65
N GLU A 68 7.24 13.34 -2.27
CA GLU A 68 8.36 14.03 -1.65
C GLU A 68 8.04 15.54 -1.56
N LYS A 69 8.91 16.31 -0.91
CA LYS A 69 8.67 17.74 -0.68
C LYS A 69 8.52 18.54 -1.98
N ASP A 70 9.27 18.18 -3.02
CA ASP A 70 9.46 18.93 -4.26
C ASP A 70 8.90 18.21 -5.49
N LYS A 71 8.49 16.94 -5.38
CA LYS A 71 8.00 16.14 -6.51
C LYS A 71 7.04 15.03 -6.08
N VAL A 72 6.29 14.53 -7.06
CA VAL A 72 5.46 13.32 -6.94
C VAL A 72 5.86 12.36 -8.05
N THR A 73 6.23 11.14 -7.68
CA THR A 73 6.54 10.06 -8.61
C THR A 73 5.34 9.13 -8.69
N ILE A 74 4.85 8.86 -9.90
CA ILE A 74 3.69 7.99 -10.15
C ILE A 74 4.17 6.79 -10.97
N LYS A 75 3.86 5.58 -10.50
CA LYS A 75 4.24 4.33 -11.17
C LYS A 75 3.04 3.39 -11.24
N ASP A 76 2.69 2.96 -12.45
CA ASP A 76 1.75 1.87 -12.68
C ASP A 76 2.45 0.52 -12.50
N LEU A 77 1.90 -0.33 -11.65
CA LEU A 77 2.38 -1.69 -11.42
C LEU A 77 1.72 -2.65 -12.40
N LYS A 78 2.54 -3.44 -13.08
CA LYS A 78 2.07 -4.58 -13.85
C LYS A 78 1.89 -5.77 -12.91
N THR A 79 0.65 -6.21 -12.73
CA THR A 79 0.26 -7.25 -11.78
C THR A 79 -0.43 -8.39 -12.51
N ARG A 80 -0.90 -9.38 -11.76
CA ARG A 80 -1.84 -10.37 -12.30
C ARG A 80 -3.18 -9.71 -12.66
N MET A 81 -3.88 -10.31 -13.62
CA MET A 81 -5.13 -9.81 -14.22
C MET A 81 -6.27 -10.84 -14.10
N ASP A 82 -6.17 -11.72 -13.11
CA ASP A 82 -7.19 -12.74 -12.78
C ASP A 82 -8.01 -12.35 -11.55
#